data_AF-A0A5C6QJ85-F1
#
_entry.id   AF-A0A5C6QJ85-F1
#
_cell.length_a   1.000
_cell.length_b   1.000
_cell.length_c   1.000
_cell.angle_alpha   90.00
_cell.angle_beta   90.00
_cell.angle_gamma   90.00
#
_symmetry.space_group_name_H-M   'P 1'
#
loop_
_entity.id
_entity.type
_entity.pdbx_description
1 polymer ?
#
loop_
_entity_poly.entity_id
_entity_poly.type
_entity_poly.pdbx_seq_one_letter_code
_entity_poly.pdbx_strand_id
1 'polypeptide(L)'
;MSINFSPFDESSVIILKLLAQHFPTPTEIGFNDVFVDSEMDIDKRAAHIGTIAFLRHEDLIAHDVGSASSFILTRKGLALFNEDIIKRLKEQLKSEVNNI
;
A
#
# COMPACT_ATOMS: atom_id res chain seq x y z
N MET A 1 -19.25 -1.34 -5.44
CA MET A 1 -18.84 -2.73 -5.13
C MET A 1 -17.81 -2.68 -4.02
N SER A 2 -18.01 -3.42 -2.93
CA SER A 2 -17.13 -3.45 -1.76
C SER A 2 -15.83 -4.18 -2.07
N ILE A 3 -14.69 -3.62 -1.63
CA ILE A 3 -13.37 -4.25 -1.78
C ILE A 3 -13.33 -5.55 -0.99
N ASN A 4 -12.98 -6.67 -1.62
CA ASN A 4 -12.86 -7.94 -0.92
C ASN A 4 -11.43 -8.17 -0.41
N PHE A 5 -11.22 -7.90 0.88
CA PHE A 5 -9.97 -8.18 1.58
C PHE A 5 -9.97 -9.51 2.35
N SER A 6 -10.98 -10.37 2.17
CA SER A 6 -11.09 -11.63 2.92
C SER A 6 -9.89 -12.59 2.83
N PRO A 7 -9.06 -12.61 1.77
CA PRO A 7 -7.88 -13.49 1.74
C PRO A 7 -6.64 -12.88 2.42
N PHE A 8 -6.69 -11.61 2.85
CA PHE A 8 -5.53 -10.89 3.39
C PHE A 8 -5.56 -10.86 4.92
N ASP A 9 -4.37 -10.98 5.52
CA ASP A 9 -4.21 -10.69 6.94
C ASP A 9 -4.37 -9.19 7.23
N GLU A 10 -4.60 -8.83 8.49
CA GLU A 10 -4.83 -7.46 8.91
C GLU A 10 -3.68 -6.52 8.51
N SER A 11 -2.44 -6.99 8.67
CA SER A 11 -1.23 -6.26 8.30
C SER A 11 -1.18 -5.93 6.80
N SER A 12 -1.54 -6.88 5.94
CA SER A 12 -1.62 -6.70 4.49
C SER A 12 -2.64 -5.64 4.13
N VAL A 13 -3.81 -5.66 4.76
CA VAL A 13 -4.88 -4.70 4.52
C VAL A 13 -4.45 -3.29 4.93
N ILE A 14 -3.77 -3.15 6.07
CA ILE A 14 -3.25 -1.87 6.53
C ILE A 14 -2.25 -1.29 5.52
N ILE A 15 -1.26 -2.09 5.11
CA ILE A 15 -0.25 -1.67 4.12
C ILE A 15 -0.91 -1.26 2.81
N LEU A 16 -1.80 -2.09 2.26
CA LEU A 16 -2.46 -1.81 0.99
C LEU A 16 -3.30 -0.52 1.07
N LYS A 17 -4.03 -0.29 2.17
CA LYS A 17 -4.80 0.94 2.37
C LYS A 17 -3.90 2.16 2.49
N LEU A 18 -2.78 2.07 3.19
CA LEU A 18 -1.85 3.18 3.35
C LEU A 18 -1.22 3.56 2.01
N LEU A 19 -0.83 2.57 1.20
CA LEU A 19 -0.33 2.81 -0.16
C LEU A 19 -1.42 3.40 -1.07
N ALA A 20 -2.67 2.95 -0.97
CA ALA A 20 -3.80 3.53 -1.70
C ALA A 20 -4.05 5.00 -1.34
N GLN A 21 -3.83 5.37 -0.08
CA GLN A 21 -3.98 6.76 0.38
C GLN A 21 -2.92 7.69 -0.23
N HIS A 22 -1.75 7.20 -0.58
CA HIS A 22 -0.65 8.03 -1.08
C HIS A 22 -0.38 7.87 -2.58
N PHE A 23 -1.03 6.89 -3.22
CA PHE A 23 -0.92 6.67 -4.65
C PHE A 23 -1.24 7.95 -5.47
N PRO A 24 -0.47 8.29 -6.52
CA PRO A 24 0.59 7.51 -7.17
C PRO A 24 2.00 7.67 -6.59
N THR A 25 2.15 8.24 -5.39
CA THR A 25 3.47 8.48 -4.80
C THR A 25 3.97 7.25 -4.04
N PRO A 26 5.20 6.78 -4.28
CA PRO A 26 5.81 5.76 -3.42
C PRO A 26 5.87 6.23 -1.96
N THR A 27 5.54 5.33 -1.03
CA THR A 27 5.39 5.64 0.39
C THR A 27 6.18 4.65 1.22
N GLU A 28 6.91 5.18 2.20
CA GLU A 28 7.63 4.35 3.17
C GLU A 28 6.64 3.58 4.04
N ILE A 29 6.88 2.27 4.18
CA ILE A 29 6.11 1.40 5.06
C ILE A 29 7.05 0.90 6.16
N GLY A 30 6.93 1.50 7.32
CA GLY A 30 7.64 1.12 8.53
C GLY A 30 6.84 0.11 9.36
N PHE A 31 7.54 -0.51 10.32
CA PHE A 31 6.93 -1.44 11.28
C PHE A 31 5.80 -0.77 12.09
N ASN A 32 6.04 0.46 12.54
CA ASN A 32 5.10 1.21 13.37
C ASN A 32 3.83 1.64 12.61
N ASP A 33 3.85 1.66 11.27
CA ASP A 33 2.65 1.92 10.46
C ASP A 33 1.66 0.76 10.49
N VAL A 34 2.13 -0.44 10.84
CA VAL A 34 1.36 -1.69 10.86
C VAL A 34 1.09 -2.16 12.28
N PHE A 35 2.07 -2.02 13.18
CA PHE A 35 2.01 -2.51 14.55
C PHE A 35 2.27 -1.38 15.56
N VAL A 36 1.26 -0.55 15.76
CA VAL A 36 1.27 0.51 16.78
C VAL A 36 1.47 -0.14 18.16
N ASP A 37 2.33 0.44 18.99
CA ASP A 37 2.62 0.02 20.38
C ASP A 37 3.32 -1.34 20.55
N SER A 38 3.92 -1.91 19.50
CA SER A 38 4.56 -3.24 19.56
C SER A 38 6.07 -3.22 19.27
N GLU A 39 6.76 -2.12 19.55
CA GLU A 39 8.14 -1.86 19.07
C GLU A 39 9.16 -2.94 19.42
N MET A 40 8.98 -3.67 20.54
CA MET A 40 9.89 -4.72 21.00
C MET A 40 9.45 -6.15 20.66
N ASP A 41 8.32 -6.33 19.98
CA ASP A 41 7.77 -7.64 19.64
C ASP A 41 8.47 -8.24 18.41
N ILE A 42 9.38 -9.19 18.65
CA ILE A 42 10.20 -9.83 17.62
C ILE A 42 9.34 -10.62 16.63
N ASP A 43 8.29 -11.28 17.11
CA ASP A 43 7.42 -12.10 16.27
C ASP A 43 6.63 -11.22 15.29
N LYS A 44 6.16 -10.05 15.75
CA LYS A 44 5.52 -9.07 14.87
C LYS A 44 6.48 -8.47 13.86
N ARG A 45 7.76 -8.26 14.21
CA ARG A 45 8.76 -7.80 13.23
C ARG A 45 8.98 -8.82 12.11
N ALA A 46 9.07 -10.11 12.46
CA ALA A 46 9.15 -11.17 11.48
C ALA A 46 7.88 -11.22 10.60
N ALA A 47 6.70 -11.07 11.22
CA ALA A 47 5.43 -10.99 10.49
C ALA A 47 5.40 -9.80 9.53
N HIS A 48 5.82 -8.60 9.95
CA HIS A 48 5.88 -7.41 9.10
C HIS A 48 6.72 -7.63 7.83
N ILE A 49 7.94 -8.17 7.98
CA ILE A 49 8.82 -8.50 6.86
C ILE A 49 8.16 -9.55 5.96
N GLY A 50 7.54 -10.58 6.55
CA GLY A 50 6.82 -11.63 5.84
C GLY A 50 5.65 -11.09 5.03
N THR A 51 4.85 -10.19 5.59
CA THR A 51 3.73 -9.53 4.92
C THR A 51 4.20 -8.72 3.71
N ILE A 52 5.26 -7.91 3.86
CA ILE A 52 5.82 -7.15 2.73
C ILE A 52 6.33 -8.11 1.64
N ALA A 53 7.06 -9.16 2.02
CA ALA A 53 7.56 -10.15 1.08
C ALA A 53 6.43 -10.85 0.31
N PHE A 54 5.34 -11.22 1.00
CA PHE A 54 4.16 -11.79 0.40
C PHE A 54 3.48 -10.84 -0.60
N LEU A 55 3.19 -9.60 -0.19
CA LEU A 55 2.56 -8.60 -1.06
C LEU A 55 3.39 -8.30 -2.32
N ARG A 56 4.72 -8.31 -2.20
CA ARG A 56 5.63 -8.18 -3.33
C ARG A 56 5.63 -9.41 -4.23
N HIS A 57 5.67 -10.60 -3.64
CA HIS A 57 5.63 -11.86 -4.38
C HIS A 57 4.34 -12.00 -5.19
N GLU A 58 3.22 -11.58 -4.60
CA GLU A 58 1.91 -11.54 -5.25
C GLU A 58 1.75 -10.41 -6.26
N ASP A 59 2.80 -9.62 -6.54
CA ASP A 59 2.77 -8.49 -7.47
C ASP A 59 1.70 -7.46 -7.10
N LEU A 60 1.38 -7.27 -5.82
CA LEU A 60 0.43 -6.26 -5.36
C LEU A 60 1.11 -4.91 -5.08
N ILE A 61 2.37 -4.96 -4.67
CA ILE A 61 3.20 -3.77 -4.40
C ILE A 61 4.57 -3.92 -5.07
N ALA A 62 5.14 -2.79 -5.48
CA ALA A 62 6.51 -2.69 -5.98
C ALA A 62 7.32 -1.74 -5.09
N HIS A 63 8.64 -1.94 -5.03
CA HIS A 63 9.54 -1.02 -4.31
C HIS A 63 9.99 0.10 -5.26
N ASP A 64 10.26 1.28 -4.70
CA ASP A 64 10.81 2.40 -5.45
C ASP A 64 12.30 2.19 -5.76
N VAL A 65 12.74 2.65 -6.93
CA VAL A 65 14.13 2.50 -7.38
C VAL A 65 14.98 3.51 -6.61
N GLY A 66 15.51 3.08 -5.47
CA GLY A 66 16.33 3.92 -4.58
C GLY A 66 15.99 3.78 -3.10
N SER A 67 14.92 3.06 -2.76
CA SER A 67 14.53 2.82 -1.36
C SER A 67 14.14 1.36 -1.14
N ALA A 68 14.66 0.78 -0.05
CA ALA A 68 14.30 -0.57 0.37
C ALA A 68 12.99 -0.62 1.19
N SER A 69 12.52 0.52 1.68
CA SER A 69 11.35 0.66 2.56
C SER A 69 10.19 1.40 1.91
N SER A 70 10.38 2.02 0.73
CA SER A 70 9.32 2.73 0.00
C SER A 70 8.68 1.86 -1.05
N PHE A 71 7.34 1.81 -1.03
CA PHE A 71 6.54 0.97 -1.90
C PHE A 71 5.43 1.74 -2.60
N ILE A 72 4.93 1.20 -3.70
CA ILE A 72 3.80 1.71 -4.46
C ILE A 72 2.90 0.56 -4.90
N LEU A 73 1.59 0.81 -5.02
CA LEU A 73 0.67 -0.18 -5.58
C LEU A 73 1.00 -0.46 -7.05
N THR A 74 1.05 -1.73 -7.43
CA THR A 74 1.10 -2.15 -8.84
C THR A 74 -0.29 -2.03 -9.47
N ARG A 75 -0.40 -2.32 -10.77
CA ARG A 75 -1.71 -2.46 -11.43
C ARG A 75 -2.59 -3.52 -10.75
N LYS A 76 -2.02 -4.65 -10.32
CA LYS A 76 -2.77 -5.73 -9.64
C LYS A 76 -3.21 -5.31 -8.24
N GLY A 77 -2.35 -4.60 -7.49
CA GLY A 77 -2.71 -4.02 -6.19
C GLY A 77 -3.81 -2.97 -6.29
N LEU A 78 -3.73 -2.07 -7.28
CA LEU A 78 -4.75 -1.06 -7.54
C LEU A 78 -6.12 -1.67 -7.88
N ALA A 79 -6.14 -2.78 -8.60
CA ALA A 79 -7.38 -3.47 -8.98
C ALA A 79 -8.21 -3.92 -7.78
N LEU A 80 -7.59 -4.08 -6.59
CA LEU A 80 -8.30 -4.38 -5.36
C LEU A 80 -9.21 -3.23 -4.91
N PHE A 81 -8.85 -1.97 -5.16
CA PHE A 81 -9.48 -0.79 -4.57
C PHE A 81 -10.63 -0.18 -5.40
N ASN A 82 -10.98 -0.79 -6.54
CA ASN A 82 -12.14 -0.45 -7.35
C ASN A 82 -12.17 1.03 -7.87
N GLU A 83 -13.33 1.50 -8.34
CA GLU A 83 -13.53 2.82 -8.97
C GLU A 83 -13.07 4.03 -8.15
N ASP A 84 -12.99 3.94 -6.82
CA ASP A 84 -12.68 5.09 -5.95
C ASP A 84 -11.26 5.62 -6.16
N ILE A 85 -10.26 4.73 -6.33
CA ILE A 85 -8.91 5.17 -6.68
C ILE A 85 -8.86 5.76 -8.09
N ILE A 86 -9.59 5.16 -9.04
CA ILE A 86 -9.65 5.68 -10.42
C ILE A 86 -10.27 7.08 -10.43
N LYS A 87 -11.33 7.31 -9.64
CA LYS A 87 -11.97 8.61 -9.50
C LYS A 87 -11.00 9.63 -8.89
N ARG A 88 -10.31 9.27 -7.81
CA ARG A 88 -9.31 10.13 -7.16
C ARG A 88 -8.16 10.50 -8.11
N LEU A 89 -7.64 9.53 -8.87
CA LEU A 89 -6.60 9.77 -9.88
C LEU A 89 -7.08 10.73 -10.97
N LYS A 90 -8.32 10.56 -11.45
CA LYS A 90 -8.93 11.48 -12.42
C LYS A 90 -9.09 12.89 -11.85
N GLU A 91 -9.41 13.03 -10.57
CA GLU A 91 -9.51 14.32 -9.90
C GLU A 91 -8.13 15.00 -9.76
N GLN A 92 -7.09 14.26 -9.36
CA GLN A 92 -5.73 14.77 -9.28
C GLN A 92 -5.23 15.26 -10.65
N LEU A 93 -5.39 14.46 -11.71
CA LEU A 93 -5.00 14.84 -13.07
C LEU A 93 -5.74 16.11 -13.56
N LYS A 94 -7.03 16.25 -13.23
CA LYS A 94 -7.80 17.47 -13.56
C LYS A 94 -7.30 18.69 -12.79
N SER A 95 -6.89 18.52 -11.53
CA SER A 95 -6.37 19.61 -10.71
C SER A 95 -5.01 20.11 -11.21
N GLU A 96 -4.15 19.21 -11.70
CA GLU A 96 -2.88 19.60 -12.32
C GLU A 96 -3.09 20.36 -13.64
N VAL A 97 -4.07 19.94 -14.46
CA VAL A 97 -4.40 20.63 -15.72
C VAL A 97 -5.01 22.02 -15.48
N ASN A 98 -5.75 22.22 -14.38
CA ASN A 98 -6.35 23.51 -14.04
C ASN A 98 -5.38 24.51 -13.36
N ASN A 99 -4.18 24.05 -12.97
CA ASN A 99 -3.16 24.88 -12.34
C ASN A 99 -2.09 25.36 -13.35
N ILE A 100 -2.34 25.21 -14.66
CA ILE A 100 -1.49 25.67 -15.77
C ILE A 100 -2.21 26.76 -16.55
#